data_AF-A0A661E3S5-F1
#
_entry.id   AF-A0A661E3S5-F1
#
_cell.length_a   1.000
_cell.length_b   1.000
_cell.length_c   1.000
_cell.angle_alpha   90.00
_cell.angle_beta   90.00
_cell.angle_gamma   90.00
#
_symmetry.space_group_name_H-M   'P 1'
#
loop_
_entity.id
_entity.type
_entity.pdbx_description
1 polymer ?
#
loop_
_entity_poly.entity_id
_entity_poly.type
_entity_poly.pdbx_seq_one_letter_code
_entity_poly.pdbx_strand_id
1 'polypeptide(L)'
;MHRQLIKTDRKITFAGVTGAVLLFVAISAMAAEVSFDKGFVQFDDAPLEEPLAFPDWFKLSFLDLREDVEEVRESGKQGLMIYFGQKYCAYCKQLLETDLGAEDIQAYVREHFDVIGIDIHGDRTVTDLNGEELTESALAIREKTNFTPSLIFYNAAGEEVLRLRGYYPPYRFRAALEYVADAHYKDENFRQYLARADVPLVFEPGDLIEESFFLPGPYMLDRSVIPGERPLVVFFEQGNCHACDVLHTGPLQDPEILTRFEQLENVQLPFWSLTPVITPSGERLSAKQWTEKLGLFYTPTLIFFDSTGREIMRVDSVVQFYRLRNVLDYVLSGGYREYPTFQRWRASRSPKLLK
;
A
#
# COMPACT_ATOMS: atom_id res chain seq x y z
N MET A 1 11.63 -85.81 34.56
CA MET A 1 12.64 -86.41 33.65
C MET A 1 13.53 -85.29 33.13
N HIS A 2 14.76 -85.18 33.66
CA HIS A 2 16.04 -85.30 32.91
C HIS A 2 16.27 -84.20 31.86
N ARG A 3 17.06 -83.18 32.22
CA ARG A 3 18.51 -82.97 31.88
C ARG A 3 18.69 -82.40 30.46
N GLN A 4 19.02 -81.11 30.32
CA GLN A 4 20.39 -80.54 30.20
C GLN A 4 20.88 -80.66 28.73
N LEU A 5 21.24 -79.59 27.99
CA LEU A 5 22.56 -78.94 28.02
C LEU A 5 22.69 -77.86 26.90
N ILE A 6 23.40 -76.76 27.24
CA ILE A 6 24.40 -75.98 26.45
C ILE A 6 23.89 -75.20 25.20
N LYS A 7 23.71 -73.87 25.19
CA LYS A 7 24.65 -72.70 25.18
C LYS A 7 25.66 -72.60 24.02
N THR A 8 25.30 -71.74 23.05
CA THR A 8 26.03 -70.59 22.45
C THR A 8 27.56 -70.59 22.34
N ASP A 9 28.07 -70.11 21.19
CA ASP A 9 29.35 -69.40 21.16
C ASP A 9 29.46 -68.35 20.03
N ARG A 10 30.37 -67.39 20.24
CA ARG A 10 30.76 -66.16 19.47
C ARG A 10 30.05 -64.89 19.93
N LYS A 11 30.50 -64.25 21.02
CA LYS A 11 31.74 -63.45 21.24
C LYS A 11 31.87 -62.25 20.31
N ILE A 12 31.63 -61.05 20.85
CA ILE A 12 32.54 -59.91 20.69
C ILE A 12 32.73 -59.26 22.07
N THR A 13 34.00 -58.97 22.32
CA THR A 13 34.75 -58.62 23.54
C THR A 13 34.30 -57.35 24.29
N PHE A 14 34.39 -57.43 25.63
CA PHE A 14 34.34 -56.32 26.59
C PHE A 14 35.75 -56.11 27.17
N ALA A 15 36.23 -54.86 27.23
CA ALA A 15 37.24 -54.42 28.19
C ALA A 15 37.37 -52.88 28.19
N GLY A 16 37.29 -52.26 29.37
CA GLY A 16 37.74 -50.88 29.59
C GLY A 16 36.76 -49.99 30.35
N VAL A 17 36.75 -50.11 31.69
CA VAL A 17 36.13 -49.16 32.63
C VAL A 17 37.12 -48.03 32.89
N THR A 18 36.72 -46.77 32.69
CA THR A 18 37.15 -45.58 33.47
C THR A 18 36.29 -44.38 33.06
N GLY A 19 35.90 -43.58 34.05
CA GLY A 19 34.81 -42.60 33.96
C GLY A 19 34.98 -41.47 32.93
N ALA A 20 33.84 -41.02 32.43
CA ALA A 20 33.66 -39.70 31.86
C ALA A 20 32.29 -39.20 32.33
N VAL A 21 32.32 -38.07 33.03
CA VAL A 21 31.15 -37.25 33.37
C VAL A 21 30.41 -36.96 32.07
N LEU A 22 29.19 -37.47 31.92
CA LEU A 22 28.29 -37.07 30.85
C LEU A 22 27.87 -35.62 31.10
N LEU A 23 28.64 -34.70 30.53
CA LEU A 23 28.22 -33.32 30.33
C LEU A 23 27.00 -33.38 29.40
N PHE A 24 25.80 -33.24 29.95
CA PHE A 24 24.61 -32.91 29.17
C PHE A 24 24.83 -31.49 28.64
N VAL A 25 25.40 -31.37 27.45
CA VAL A 25 25.29 -30.13 26.67
C VAL A 25 23.85 -30.08 26.20
N ALA A 26 23.01 -29.37 26.97
CA ALA A 26 21.74 -28.90 26.48
C ALA A 26 22.06 -27.94 25.33
N ILE A 27 21.97 -28.45 24.10
CA ILE A 27 21.87 -27.58 22.92
C ILE A 27 20.47 -26.97 23.03
N SER A 28 20.37 -25.85 23.75
CA SER A 28 19.24 -24.95 23.61
C SER A 28 19.29 -24.46 22.18
N ALA A 29 18.53 -25.11 21.30
CA ALA A 29 18.09 -24.49 20.07
C ALA A 29 17.25 -23.28 20.49
N MET A 30 17.93 -22.14 20.63
CA MET A 30 17.29 -20.84 20.54
C MET A 30 16.76 -20.76 19.11
N ALA A 31 15.58 -21.31 18.89
CA ALA A 31 14.71 -20.78 17.86
C ALA A 31 14.42 -19.35 18.33
N ALA A 32 15.21 -18.40 17.82
CA ALA A 32 14.78 -17.03 17.79
C ALA A 32 13.48 -17.07 16.97
N GLU A 33 12.36 -17.01 17.65
CA GLU A 33 11.11 -16.60 17.03
C GLU A 33 11.38 -15.19 16.52
N VAL A 34 11.78 -15.09 15.26
CA VAL A 34 11.65 -13.86 14.50
C VAL A 34 10.14 -13.67 14.38
N SER A 35 9.55 -12.98 15.36
CA SER A 35 8.22 -12.45 15.17
C SER A 35 8.36 -11.44 14.05
N PHE A 36 7.94 -11.83 12.85
CA PHE A 36 7.51 -10.85 11.86
C PHE A 36 6.34 -10.12 12.50
N ASP A 37 6.64 -9.00 13.15
CA ASP A 37 5.64 -8.04 13.56
C ASP A 37 4.83 -7.72 12.30
N LYS A 38 3.57 -8.17 12.27
CA LYS A 38 2.67 -7.91 11.16
C LYS A 38 2.41 -6.41 11.19
N GLY A 39 3.26 -5.67 10.47
CA GLY A 39 3.47 -4.22 10.55
C GLY A 39 2.29 -3.33 10.14
N PHE A 40 1.10 -3.60 10.66
CA PHE A 40 -0.02 -2.68 10.66
C PHE A 40 -0.13 -2.04 12.04
N VAL A 41 0.50 -0.88 12.18
CA VAL A 41 0.27 -0.03 13.34
C VAL A 41 -1.09 0.63 13.13
N GLN A 42 -2.05 0.40 14.03
CA GLN A 42 -3.22 1.26 14.15
C GLN A 42 -2.73 2.60 14.71
N PHE A 43 -2.91 3.69 13.96
CA PHE A 43 -2.46 5.03 14.37
C PHE A 43 -3.60 6.04 14.23
N ASP A 44 -3.55 7.10 15.03
CA ASP A 44 -4.44 8.24 14.87
C ASP A 44 -4.07 8.99 13.60
N ASP A 45 -5.01 9.04 12.66
CA ASP A 45 -4.81 9.59 11.34
C ASP A 45 -5.35 11.03 11.18
N ALA A 46 -5.69 11.68 12.29
CA ALA A 46 -5.96 13.11 12.36
C ALA A 46 -4.73 13.96 11.96
N PRO A 47 -4.93 15.23 11.54
CA PRO A 47 -3.84 16.13 11.25
C PRO A 47 -2.95 16.34 12.48
N LEU A 48 -1.64 16.29 12.28
CA LEU A 48 -0.67 16.43 13.36
C LEU A 48 -0.75 17.80 14.05
N GLU A 49 -0.27 17.85 15.29
CA GLU A 49 -0.09 19.10 16.02
C GLU A 49 1.14 19.86 15.52
N GLU A 50 2.25 19.15 15.36
CA GLU A 50 3.53 19.67 14.91
C GLU A 50 3.76 19.42 13.40
N PRO A 51 4.45 20.33 12.70
CA PRO A 51 4.76 20.15 11.29
C PRO A 51 5.89 19.13 11.12
N LEU A 52 5.75 18.27 10.12
CA LEU A 52 6.83 17.39 9.66
C LEU A 52 7.88 18.17 8.88
N ALA A 53 9.14 17.76 9.06
CA ALA A 53 10.25 18.13 8.21
C ALA A 53 10.66 16.92 7.35
N PHE A 54 11.30 17.19 6.20
CA PHE A 54 11.92 16.11 5.44
C PHE A 54 13.17 15.60 6.18
N PRO A 55 13.49 14.30 6.10
CA PRO A 55 14.71 13.76 6.66
C PRO A 55 15.96 14.45 6.10
N ASP A 56 16.98 14.66 6.94
CA ASP A 56 18.22 15.37 6.56
C ASP A 56 19.01 14.70 5.41
N TRP A 57 18.73 13.43 5.15
CA TRP A 57 19.37 12.67 4.07
C TRP A 57 18.64 12.77 2.73
N PHE A 58 17.47 13.41 2.68
CA PHE A 58 16.86 13.79 1.41
C PHE A 58 17.80 14.74 0.67
N LYS A 59 17.81 14.63 -0.66
CA LYS A 59 18.68 15.44 -1.50
C LYS A 59 18.28 16.92 -1.42
N LEU A 60 19.29 17.77 -1.22
CA LEU A 60 19.15 19.22 -1.37
C LEU A 60 19.20 19.57 -2.86
N SER A 61 18.05 19.42 -3.53
CA SER A 61 17.88 19.70 -4.94
C SER A 61 17.50 21.17 -5.20
N PHE A 62 17.93 21.71 -6.34
CA PHE A 62 17.45 22.99 -6.88
C PHE A 62 16.05 22.90 -7.51
N LEU A 63 15.43 21.72 -7.45
CA LEU A 63 14.15 21.34 -8.04
C LEU A 63 14.16 21.38 -9.59
N ASP A 64 15.32 21.15 -10.22
CA ASP A 64 15.40 20.79 -11.64
C ASP A 64 15.51 19.27 -11.78
N LEU A 65 14.38 18.63 -12.09
CA LEU A 65 14.30 17.19 -12.09
C LEU A 65 15.17 16.55 -13.19
N ARG A 66 15.53 17.28 -14.26
CA ARG A 66 16.41 16.75 -15.30
C ARG A 66 17.85 16.70 -14.82
N GLU A 67 18.30 17.76 -14.15
CA GLU A 67 19.62 17.76 -13.49
C GLU A 67 19.67 16.66 -12.42
N ASP A 68 18.61 16.49 -11.63
CA ASP A 68 18.55 15.46 -10.60
C ASP A 68 18.63 14.03 -11.15
N VAL A 69 17.97 13.73 -12.29
CA VAL A 69 18.08 12.42 -12.97
C VAL A 69 19.49 12.22 -13.54
N GLU A 70 20.12 13.26 -14.07
CA GLU A 70 21.49 13.17 -14.57
C GLU A 70 22.48 12.87 -13.43
N GLU A 71 22.32 13.50 -12.28
CA GLU A 71 23.14 13.21 -11.09
C GLU A 71 22.93 11.78 -10.56
N VAL A 72 21.70 11.24 -10.62
CA VAL A 72 21.42 9.82 -10.35
C VAL A 72 22.22 8.92 -11.29
N ARG A 73 22.26 9.26 -12.59
CA ARG A 73 23.01 8.52 -13.61
C ARG A 73 24.52 8.58 -13.36
N GLU A 74 25.05 9.74 -13.00
CA GLU A 74 26.48 9.95 -12.72
C GLU A 74 26.94 9.25 -11.44
N SER A 75 26.07 9.18 -10.43
CA SER A 75 26.35 8.49 -9.15
C SER A 75 26.15 6.97 -9.21
N GLY A 76 25.62 6.44 -10.32
CA GLY A 76 25.37 5.00 -10.50
C GLY A 76 24.16 4.48 -9.73
N LYS A 77 23.30 5.39 -9.24
CA LYS A 77 22.04 5.05 -8.58
C LYS A 77 21.00 4.54 -9.60
N GLN A 78 20.02 3.79 -9.11
CA GLN A 78 19.02 3.13 -9.96
C GLN A 78 17.88 4.06 -10.36
N GLY A 79 17.59 5.09 -9.57
CA GLY A 79 16.52 6.02 -9.88
C GLY A 79 16.41 7.22 -8.98
N LEU A 80 15.43 8.06 -9.32
CA LEU A 80 15.01 9.23 -8.56
C LEU A 80 13.63 8.95 -7.95
N MET A 81 13.49 9.11 -6.64
CA MET A 81 12.22 9.03 -5.93
C MET A 81 11.73 10.44 -5.56
N ILE A 82 10.61 10.85 -6.15
CA ILE A 82 9.93 12.10 -5.78
C ILE A 82 8.89 11.80 -4.70
N TYR A 83 9.09 12.36 -3.52
CA TYR A 83 8.18 12.28 -2.39
C TYR A 83 7.28 13.51 -2.34
N PHE A 84 5.97 13.32 -2.42
CA PHE A 84 4.96 14.35 -2.22
C PHE A 84 4.35 14.23 -0.82
N GLY A 85 4.59 15.24 0.01
CA GLY A 85 4.15 15.29 1.40
C GLY A 85 3.46 16.60 1.78
N GLN A 86 3.02 16.69 3.02
CA GLN A 86 2.57 17.93 3.65
C GLN A 86 2.89 17.91 5.14
N LYS A 87 3.01 19.09 5.76
CA LYS A 87 3.48 19.26 7.14
C LYS A 87 2.63 18.52 8.18
N TYR A 88 1.32 18.68 8.16
CA TYR A 88 0.43 18.16 9.21
C TYR A 88 -0.27 16.85 8.78
N CYS A 89 0.52 15.81 8.50
CA CYS A 89 0.06 14.59 7.87
C CYS A 89 0.48 13.31 8.61
N ALA A 90 -0.47 12.64 9.27
CA ALA A 90 -0.21 11.41 10.01
C ALA A 90 0.36 10.27 9.14
N TYR A 91 -0.15 10.09 7.92
CA TYR A 91 0.37 9.07 7.01
C TYR A 91 1.78 9.38 6.48
N CYS A 92 2.10 10.66 6.34
CA CYS A 92 3.43 11.11 5.97
C CYS A 92 4.40 10.82 7.11
N LYS A 93 3.97 11.03 8.36
CA LYS A 93 4.73 10.64 9.55
C LYS A 93 5.00 9.13 9.56
N GLN A 94 4.01 8.30 9.25
CA GLN A 94 4.21 6.85 9.18
C GLN A 94 5.29 6.48 8.16
N LEU A 95 5.21 6.99 6.92
CA LEU A 95 6.24 6.71 5.92
C LEU A 95 7.62 7.26 6.35
N LEU A 96 7.70 8.48 6.86
CA LEU A 96 8.98 9.12 7.19
C LEU A 96 9.66 8.51 8.42
N GLU A 97 8.91 8.20 9.48
CA GLU A 97 9.45 7.74 10.77
C GLU A 97 9.46 6.21 10.92
N THR A 98 8.54 5.50 10.25
CA THR A 98 8.48 4.02 10.35
C THR A 98 9.21 3.38 9.18
N ASP A 99 8.75 3.64 7.95
CA ASP A 99 9.32 2.97 6.77
C ASP A 99 10.72 3.52 6.47
N LEU A 100 10.84 4.81 6.24
CA LEU A 100 12.11 5.49 5.95
C LEU A 100 12.97 5.72 7.19
N GLY A 101 12.43 5.45 8.39
CA GLY A 101 13.16 5.44 9.65
C GLY A 101 13.75 4.07 10.01
N ALA A 102 13.28 2.99 9.36
CA ALA A 102 13.89 1.67 9.53
C ALA A 102 15.28 1.66 8.86
N GLU A 103 16.31 1.31 9.64
CA GLU A 103 17.71 1.41 9.20
C GLU A 103 17.99 0.68 7.88
N ASP A 104 17.37 -0.48 7.70
CA ASP A 104 17.56 -1.32 6.51
C ASP A 104 16.87 -0.74 5.26
N ILE A 105 15.64 -0.21 5.39
CA ILE A 105 14.96 0.52 4.30
C ILE A 105 15.74 1.79 3.98
N GLN A 106 16.12 2.57 4.98
CA GLN A 106 16.84 3.82 4.78
C GLN A 106 18.17 3.59 4.06
N ALA A 107 18.94 2.56 4.48
CA ALA A 107 20.18 2.19 3.82
C ALA A 107 19.95 1.82 2.35
N TYR A 108 18.96 0.96 2.08
CA TYR A 108 18.59 0.55 0.74
C TYR A 108 18.19 1.73 -0.14
N VAL A 109 17.33 2.62 0.38
CA VAL A 109 16.91 3.81 -0.36
C VAL A 109 18.10 4.70 -0.70
N ARG A 110 19.02 4.93 0.26
CA ARG A 110 20.19 5.80 0.05
C ARG A 110 21.20 5.20 -0.93
N GLU A 111 21.32 3.89 -0.97
CA GLU A 111 22.17 3.17 -1.92
C GLU A 111 21.63 3.26 -3.34
N HIS A 112 20.31 3.09 -3.53
CA HIS A 112 19.73 2.94 -4.86
C HIS A 112 19.06 4.20 -5.42
N PHE A 113 18.69 5.17 -4.57
CA PHE A 113 17.87 6.32 -4.98
C PHE A 113 18.40 7.64 -4.45
N ASP A 114 18.21 8.70 -5.25
CA ASP A 114 18.09 10.05 -4.70
C ASP A 114 16.62 10.31 -4.37
N VAL A 115 16.38 11.06 -3.29
CA VAL A 115 15.02 11.37 -2.82
C VAL A 115 14.83 12.86 -2.71
N ILE A 116 13.81 13.38 -3.39
CA ILE A 116 13.45 14.80 -3.38
C ILE A 116 12.08 14.96 -2.75
N GLY A 117 12.00 15.84 -1.76
CA GLY A 117 10.75 16.19 -1.10
C GLY A 117 10.06 17.38 -1.76
N ILE A 118 8.80 17.18 -2.12
CA ILE A 118 7.86 18.18 -2.66
C ILE A 118 6.75 18.41 -1.63
N ASP A 119 6.56 19.65 -1.19
CA ASP A 119 5.39 20.05 -0.40
C ASP A 119 4.20 20.28 -1.35
N ILE A 120 3.11 19.53 -1.19
CA ILE A 120 1.94 19.67 -2.07
C ILE A 120 1.25 21.04 -1.96
N HIS A 121 1.55 21.83 -0.92
CA HIS A 121 1.10 23.21 -0.77
C HIS A 121 2.22 24.24 -1.04
N GLY A 122 3.42 23.77 -1.37
CA GLY A 122 4.61 24.59 -1.61
C GLY A 122 4.48 25.47 -2.85
N ASP A 123 5.21 26.58 -2.82
CA ASP A 123 5.28 27.60 -3.86
C ASP A 123 6.65 27.68 -4.54
N ARG A 124 7.60 26.83 -4.15
CA ARG A 124 8.90 26.75 -4.85
C ARG A 124 8.70 26.32 -6.29
N THR A 125 9.48 26.90 -7.20
CA THR A 125 9.48 26.49 -8.61
C THR A 125 10.18 25.16 -8.76
N VAL A 126 9.56 24.25 -9.51
CA VAL A 126 10.08 22.96 -9.95
C VAL A 126 10.14 22.99 -11.48
N THR A 127 11.31 22.70 -12.03
CA THR A 127 11.48 22.41 -13.46
C THR A 127 11.33 20.90 -13.64
N ASP A 128 10.26 20.47 -14.29
CA ASP A 128 9.99 19.06 -14.46
C ASP A 128 10.89 18.40 -15.53
N LEU A 129 10.71 17.09 -15.73
CA LEU A 129 11.48 16.32 -16.71
C LEU A 129 11.24 16.75 -18.18
N ASN A 130 10.15 17.46 -18.46
CA ASN A 130 9.86 18.05 -19.76
C ASN A 130 10.42 19.47 -19.91
N GLY A 131 11.00 20.04 -18.86
CA GLY A 131 11.45 21.43 -18.80
C GLY A 131 10.35 22.45 -18.56
N GLU A 132 9.16 22.02 -18.12
CA GLU A 132 8.08 22.92 -17.70
C GLU A 132 8.33 23.40 -16.27
N GLU A 133 8.22 24.70 -16.05
CA GLU A 133 8.31 25.30 -14.72
C GLU A 133 6.93 25.41 -14.08
N LEU A 134 6.76 24.78 -12.92
CA LEU A 134 5.53 24.80 -12.12
C LEU A 134 5.87 25.05 -10.65
N THR A 135 4.92 25.55 -9.87
CA THR A 135 5.08 25.48 -8.41
C THR A 135 4.95 24.04 -7.93
N GLU A 136 5.56 23.70 -6.80
CA GLU A 136 5.38 22.39 -6.14
C GLU A 136 3.90 21.98 -6.06
N SER A 137 3.04 22.94 -5.68
CA SER A 137 1.60 22.68 -5.59
C SER A 137 0.93 22.45 -6.94
N ALA A 138 1.34 23.16 -8.00
CA ALA A 138 0.82 22.93 -9.34
C ALA A 138 1.27 21.57 -9.88
N LEU A 139 2.52 21.18 -9.63
CA LEU A 139 3.04 19.85 -9.93
C LEU A 139 2.24 18.78 -9.20
N ALA A 140 2.04 18.90 -7.88
CA ALA A 140 1.26 17.96 -7.08
C ALA A 140 -0.19 17.78 -7.60
N ILE A 141 -0.84 18.87 -8.03
CA ILE A 141 -2.17 18.81 -8.67
C ILE A 141 -2.12 18.03 -9.99
N ARG A 142 -1.15 18.35 -10.86
CA ARG A 142 -0.97 17.69 -12.17
C ARG A 142 -0.73 16.20 -11.99
N GLU A 143 0.09 15.83 -11.01
CA GLU A 143 0.43 14.47 -10.64
C GLU A 143 -0.67 13.74 -9.84
N LYS A 144 -1.82 14.38 -9.62
CA LYS A 144 -3.00 13.82 -8.93
C LYS A 144 -2.65 13.20 -7.58
N THR A 145 -1.81 13.86 -6.78
CA THR A 145 -1.40 13.41 -5.45
C THR A 145 -2.52 13.67 -4.42
N ASN A 146 -3.70 13.10 -4.67
CA ASN A 146 -4.88 13.24 -3.83
C ASN A 146 -4.66 12.70 -2.42
N PHE A 147 -3.72 11.78 -2.23
CA PHE A 147 -3.32 11.27 -0.94
C PHE A 147 -1.83 11.49 -0.72
N THR A 148 -1.48 12.07 0.42
CA THR A 148 -0.08 12.11 0.88
C THR A 148 0.13 11.02 1.95
N PRO A 149 1.28 10.37 1.98
CA PRO A 149 2.38 10.54 1.03
C PRO A 149 2.00 9.99 -0.36
N SER A 150 2.60 10.56 -1.41
CA SER A 150 2.62 9.97 -2.75
C SER A 150 4.05 9.89 -3.21
N LEU A 151 4.42 8.80 -3.88
CA LEU A 151 5.77 8.56 -4.39
C LEU A 151 5.71 8.34 -5.89
N ILE A 152 6.60 8.99 -6.63
CA ILE A 152 6.85 8.70 -8.05
C ILE A 152 8.30 8.27 -8.18
N PHE A 153 8.53 7.12 -8.79
CA PHE A 153 9.85 6.59 -9.08
C PHE A 153 10.15 6.78 -10.56
N TYR A 154 11.24 7.48 -10.83
CA TYR A 154 11.84 7.60 -12.15
C TYR A 154 13.08 6.73 -12.22
N ASN A 155 13.27 5.99 -13.31
CA ASN A 155 14.54 5.30 -13.56
C ASN A 155 15.65 6.30 -13.96
N ALA A 156 16.88 5.82 -14.10
CA ALA A 156 18.02 6.65 -14.53
C ALA A 156 17.89 7.25 -15.96
N ALA A 157 16.85 6.91 -16.72
CA ALA A 157 16.51 7.53 -18.01
C ALA A 157 15.42 8.61 -17.88
N GLY A 158 14.90 8.86 -16.67
CA GLY A 158 13.81 9.81 -16.42
C GLY A 158 12.42 9.27 -16.74
N GLU A 159 12.27 7.96 -16.94
CA GLU A 159 10.97 7.34 -17.20
C GLU A 159 10.28 7.01 -15.87
N GLU A 160 8.99 7.37 -15.74
CA GLU A 160 8.19 6.93 -14.59
C GLU A 160 7.96 5.42 -14.66
N VAL A 161 8.46 4.69 -13.67
CA VAL A 161 8.41 3.21 -13.64
C VAL A 161 7.51 2.67 -12.54
N LEU A 162 7.24 3.47 -11.51
CA LEU A 162 6.31 3.12 -10.45
C LEU A 162 5.74 4.38 -9.80
N ARG A 163 4.46 4.30 -9.41
CA ARG A 163 3.81 5.31 -8.58
C ARG A 163 3.07 4.64 -7.43
N LEU A 164 3.27 5.16 -6.24
CA LEU A 164 2.52 4.77 -5.03
C LEU A 164 1.70 5.96 -4.55
N ARG A 165 0.41 5.75 -4.32
CA ARG A 165 -0.50 6.78 -3.79
C ARG A 165 -0.96 6.37 -2.41
N GLY A 166 -0.71 7.21 -1.41
CA GLY A 166 -1.00 6.91 -0.02
C GLY A 166 0.11 6.09 0.66
N TYR A 167 -0.19 5.63 1.87
CA TYR A 167 0.76 4.89 2.71
C TYR A 167 0.57 3.39 2.52
N TYR A 168 1.69 2.69 2.33
CA TYR A 168 1.76 1.24 2.27
C TYR A 168 2.68 0.77 3.39
N PRO A 169 2.40 -0.36 4.06
CA PRO A 169 3.25 -0.84 5.15
C PRO A 169 4.69 -1.20 4.68
N PRO A 170 5.66 -1.29 5.60
CA PRO A 170 7.07 -1.51 5.28
C PRO A 170 7.34 -2.67 4.32
N TYR A 171 6.65 -3.81 4.46
CA TYR A 171 6.87 -4.97 3.60
C TYR A 171 6.46 -4.71 2.13
N ARG A 172 5.37 -3.96 1.91
CA ARG A 172 4.96 -3.55 0.55
C ARG A 172 5.88 -2.48 0.02
N PHE A 173 6.31 -1.55 0.87
CA PHE A 173 7.21 -0.48 0.47
C PHE A 173 8.58 -1.04 0.05
N ARG A 174 9.14 -2.02 0.78
CA ARG A 174 10.35 -2.76 0.37
C ARG A 174 10.20 -3.40 -1.01
N ALA A 175 9.09 -4.12 -1.23
CA ALA A 175 8.83 -4.75 -2.53
C ALA A 175 8.76 -3.72 -3.67
N ALA A 176 8.25 -2.51 -3.41
CA ALA A 176 8.26 -1.42 -4.39
C ALA A 176 9.68 -0.90 -4.66
N LEU A 177 10.51 -0.76 -3.62
CA LEU A 177 11.91 -0.35 -3.77
C LEU A 177 12.72 -1.39 -4.58
N GLU A 178 12.57 -2.68 -4.26
CA GLU A 178 13.17 -3.79 -5.00
C GLU A 178 12.71 -3.83 -6.45
N TYR A 179 11.40 -3.73 -6.70
CA TYR A 179 10.82 -3.69 -8.04
C TYR A 179 11.47 -2.63 -8.94
N VAL A 180 11.76 -1.45 -8.39
CA VAL A 180 12.42 -0.37 -9.13
C VAL A 180 13.93 -0.57 -9.20
N ALA A 181 14.59 -0.85 -8.08
CA ALA A 181 16.05 -0.95 -8.02
C ALA A 181 16.59 -2.11 -8.88
N ASP A 182 15.89 -3.24 -8.90
CA ASP A 182 16.27 -4.43 -9.69
C ASP A 182 15.69 -4.42 -11.12
N ALA A 183 15.05 -3.31 -11.51
CA ALA A 183 14.48 -3.09 -12.82
C ALA A 183 13.43 -4.11 -13.29
N HIS A 184 12.67 -4.70 -12.35
CA HIS A 184 11.59 -5.65 -12.65
C HIS A 184 10.50 -5.07 -13.55
N TYR A 185 10.34 -3.74 -13.57
CA TYR A 185 9.43 -3.02 -14.47
C TYR A 185 9.70 -3.25 -15.97
N LYS A 186 10.87 -3.80 -16.34
CA LYS A 186 11.19 -4.16 -17.73
C LYS A 186 10.50 -5.45 -18.19
N ASP A 187 10.18 -6.33 -17.25
CA ASP A 187 9.68 -7.67 -17.56
C ASP A 187 8.18 -7.81 -17.22
N GLU A 188 7.71 -7.13 -16.19
CA GLU A 188 6.34 -7.24 -15.69
C GLU A 188 5.89 -5.96 -14.99
N ASN A 189 4.58 -5.81 -14.77
CA ASN A 189 4.07 -4.70 -13.97
C ASN A 189 4.09 -5.02 -12.46
N PHE A 190 4.01 -4.00 -11.62
CA PHE A 190 4.11 -4.15 -10.16
C PHE A 190 3.06 -5.10 -9.54
N ARG A 191 1.84 -5.13 -10.10
CA ARG A 191 0.81 -6.09 -9.67
C ARG A 191 1.29 -7.53 -9.88
N GLN A 192 1.83 -7.84 -11.06
CA GLN A 192 2.36 -9.17 -11.38
C GLN A 192 3.54 -9.51 -10.48
N TYR A 193 4.46 -8.57 -10.30
CA TYR A 193 5.60 -8.71 -9.40
C TYR A 193 5.17 -9.13 -7.98
N LEU A 194 4.24 -8.38 -7.38
CA LEU A 194 3.70 -8.69 -6.06
C LEU A 194 2.98 -10.03 -6.03
N ALA A 195 2.18 -10.35 -7.06
CA ALA A 195 1.43 -11.59 -7.12
C ALA A 195 2.34 -12.84 -7.15
N ARG A 196 3.63 -12.74 -7.52
CA ARG A 196 4.57 -13.88 -7.44
C ARG A 196 5.06 -14.15 -6.02
N ALA A 197 5.37 -13.10 -5.27
CA ALA A 197 5.80 -13.19 -3.87
C ALA A 197 4.62 -13.54 -2.96
N ASP A 198 3.44 -13.08 -3.37
CA ASP A 198 2.18 -13.15 -2.66
C ASP A 198 1.22 -14.08 -3.42
N VAL A 199 1.71 -15.24 -3.89
CA VAL A 199 0.83 -16.39 -4.19
C VAL A 199 0.59 -17.07 -2.84
N PRO A 200 -0.39 -16.65 -2.01
CA PRO A 200 -0.77 -17.55 -0.97
C PRO A 200 -1.36 -18.75 -1.72
N LEU A 201 -0.80 -19.94 -1.47
CA LEU A 201 -1.39 -21.22 -1.86
C LEU A 201 -2.71 -21.37 -1.08
N VAL A 202 -3.66 -20.50 -1.38
CA VAL A 202 -4.98 -20.43 -0.77
C VAL A 202 -5.83 -21.27 -1.69
N PHE A 203 -5.79 -22.57 -1.39
CA PHE A 203 -6.52 -23.60 -2.12
C PHE A 203 -8.04 -23.33 -2.10
N GLU A 204 -8.53 -22.53 -1.15
CA GLU A 204 -9.89 -22.00 -1.10
C GLU A 204 -9.85 -20.52 -0.73
N PRO A 205 -10.42 -19.59 -1.53
CA PRO A 205 -10.49 -18.19 -1.16
C PRO A 205 -11.08 -18.08 0.25
N GLY A 206 -10.34 -17.48 1.19
CA GLY A 206 -10.94 -17.17 2.48
C GLY A 206 -12.17 -16.29 2.26
N ASP A 207 -13.21 -16.50 3.06
CA ASP A 207 -14.43 -15.70 2.96
C ASP A 207 -14.11 -14.21 3.15
N LEU A 208 -14.82 -13.36 2.40
CA LEU A 208 -14.78 -11.92 2.64
C LEU A 208 -15.52 -11.59 3.93
N ILE A 209 -15.16 -10.47 4.55
CA ILE A 209 -15.91 -9.95 5.69
C ILE A 209 -17.14 -9.22 5.14
N GLU A 210 -18.28 -9.89 5.17
CA GLU A 210 -19.54 -9.35 4.67
C GLU A 210 -20.17 -8.37 5.69
N GLU A 211 -20.83 -7.35 5.17
CA GLU A 211 -21.55 -6.34 5.95
C GLU A 211 -22.97 -6.15 5.39
N SER A 212 -23.91 -5.79 6.25
CA SER A 212 -25.33 -5.68 5.86
C SER A 212 -25.62 -4.56 4.84
N PHE A 213 -24.72 -3.59 4.71
CA PHE A 213 -24.85 -2.48 3.77
C PHE A 213 -24.34 -2.81 2.36
N PHE A 214 -23.71 -3.96 2.14
CA PHE A 214 -23.33 -4.41 0.81
C PHE A 214 -24.52 -4.96 0.04
N LEU A 215 -24.63 -4.53 -1.22
CA LEU A 215 -25.65 -5.04 -2.13
C LEU A 215 -25.25 -6.43 -2.62
N PRO A 216 -26.15 -7.43 -2.55
CA PRO A 216 -25.88 -8.76 -3.08
C PRO A 216 -25.86 -8.74 -4.61
N GLY A 217 -25.18 -9.72 -5.20
CA GLY A 217 -25.20 -9.94 -6.64
C GLY A 217 -26.58 -10.38 -7.18
N PRO A 218 -26.78 -10.35 -8.51
CA PRO A 218 -25.79 -10.07 -9.56
C PRO A 218 -25.38 -8.58 -9.65
N TYR A 219 -24.10 -8.34 -9.91
CA TYR A 219 -23.51 -6.99 -9.91
C TYR A 219 -23.68 -6.27 -11.25
N MET A 220 -24.82 -5.61 -11.41
CA MET A 220 -25.20 -4.80 -12.58
C MET A 220 -24.98 -3.31 -12.27
N LEU A 221 -23.75 -2.81 -12.45
CA LEU A 221 -23.35 -1.49 -11.97
C LEU A 221 -23.38 -0.41 -13.05
N ASP A 222 -23.82 -0.74 -14.26
CA ASP A 222 -23.86 0.17 -15.41
C ASP A 222 -24.66 1.44 -15.12
N ARG A 223 -24.01 2.58 -15.36
CA ARG A 223 -24.56 3.93 -15.17
C ARG A 223 -24.42 4.79 -16.41
N SER A 224 -23.97 4.21 -17.52
CA SER A 224 -23.71 4.89 -18.78
C SER A 224 -24.99 5.30 -19.51
N VAL A 225 -26.09 4.56 -19.29
CA VAL A 225 -27.40 4.81 -19.91
C VAL A 225 -28.37 5.47 -18.93
N ILE A 226 -28.47 4.92 -17.71
CA ILE A 226 -29.35 5.42 -16.65
C ILE A 226 -28.47 5.76 -15.44
N PRO A 227 -28.42 7.02 -14.99
CA PRO A 227 -27.68 7.39 -13.80
C PRO A 227 -28.21 6.64 -12.56
N GLY A 228 -27.30 6.24 -11.68
CA GLY A 228 -27.65 5.69 -10.37
C GLY A 228 -28.29 6.74 -9.46
N GLU A 229 -29.17 6.32 -8.56
CA GLU A 229 -29.84 7.23 -7.62
C GLU A 229 -28.85 7.82 -6.60
N ARG A 230 -27.82 7.04 -6.24
CA ARG A 230 -26.76 7.42 -5.30
C ARG A 230 -25.37 7.14 -5.90
N PRO A 231 -24.31 7.82 -5.43
CA PRO A 231 -22.95 7.47 -5.82
C PRO A 231 -22.61 6.01 -5.44
N LEU A 232 -21.67 5.39 -6.16
CA LEU A 232 -21.22 4.02 -5.91
C LEU A 232 -19.95 4.06 -5.09
N VAL A 233 -19.77 3.06 -4.24
CA VAL A 233 -18.44 2.60 -3.85
C VAL A 233 -18.33 1.10 -4.12
N VAL A 234 -17.24 0.72 -4.78
CA VAL A 234 -16.85 -0.68 -4.99
C VAL A 234 -15.63 -1.00 -4.16
N PHE A 235 -15.78 -1.95 -3.25
CA PHE A 235 -14.72 -2.50 -2.42
C PHE A 235 -14.14 -3.72 -3.14
N PHE A 236 -12.84 -3.72 -3.37
CA PHE A 236 -12.10 -4.90 -3.81
C PHE A 236 -11.26 -5.44 -2.67
N GLU A 237 -11.59 -6.66 -2.26
CA GLU A 237 -11.03 -7.29 -1.07
C GLU A 237 -10.70 -8.76 -1.31
N GLN A 238 -10.01 -9.37 -0.36
CA GLN A 238 -9.64 -10.78 -0.43
C GLN A 238 -9.66 -11.38 0.98
N GLY A 239 -9.90 -12.69 1.08
CA GLY A 239 -9.69 -13.41 2.32
C GLY A 239 -8.23 -13.40 2.76
N ASN A 240 -7.98 -13.66 4.05
CA ASN A 240 -6.64 -13.62 4.67
C ASN A 240 -5.92 -12.26 4.45
N CYS A 241 -6.69 -11.18 4.47
CA CYS A 241 -6.20 -9.82 4.26
C CYS A 241 -6.23 -9.04 5.58
N HIS A 242 -5.09 -8.93 6.25
CA HIS A 242 -5.03 -8.21 7.53
C HIS A 242 -5.46 -6.74 7.41
N ALA A 243 -5.13 -6.07 6.30
CA ALA A 243 -5.59 -4.70 6.05
C ALA A 243 -7.12 -4.60 5.92
N CYS A 244 -7.76 -5.63 5.38
CA CYS A 244 -9.20 -5.73 5.26
C CYS A 244 -9.81 -5.98 6.66
N ASP A 245 -9.21 -6.87 7.46
CA ASP A 245 -9.62 -7.08 8.86
C ASP A 245 -9.58 -5.76 9.65
N VAL A 246 -8.52 -4.96 9.49
CA VAL A 246 -8.40 -3.64 10.15
C VAL A 246 -9.47 -2.66 9.68
N LEU A 247 -9.78 -2.62 8.38
CA LEU A 247 -10.85 -1.79 7.85
C LEU A 247 -12.21 -2.17 8.46
N HIS A 248 -12.52 -3.47 8.50
CA HIS A 248 -13.80 -3.99 8.99
C HIS A 248 -13.96 -3.91 10.50
N THR A 249 -12.90 -4.12 11.27
CA THR A 249 -12.95 -4.09 12.75
C THR A 249 -12.76 -2.69 13.33
N GLY A 250 -12.28 -1.73 12.52
CA GLY A 250 -12.03 -0.35 12.91
C GLY A 250 -13.00 0.63 12.23
N PRO A 251 -12.60 1.30 11.13
CA PRO A 251 -13.39 2.35 10.49
C PRO A 251 -14.84 1.94 10.15
N LEU A 252 -15.09 0.71 9.72
CA LEU A 252 -16.44 0.25 9.35
C LEU A 252 -17.32 -0.10 10.55
N GLN A 253 -16.81 -0.13 11.78
CA GLN A 253 -17.63 -0.25 12.98
C GLN A 253 -18.10 1.11 13.51
N ASP A 254 -17.57 2.22 12.99
CA ASP A 254 -17.92 3.54 13.47
C ASP A 254 -19.28 4.00 12.89
N PRO A 255 -20.27 4.37 13.74
CA PRO A 255 -21.58 4.82 13.27
C PRO A 255 -21.53 6.05 12.35
N GLU A 256 -20.54 6.94 12.51
CA GLU A 256 -20.36 8.12 11.67
C GLU A 256 -19.98 7.73 10.23
N ILE A 257 -19.20 6.66 10.07
CA ILE A 257 -18.81 6.10 8.78
C ILE A 257 -19.97 5.31 8.17
N LEU A 258 -20.63 4.46 8.96
CA LEU A 258 -21.77 3.65 8.50
C LEU A 258 -22.91 4.52 7.95
N THR A 259 -23.27 5.60 8.66
CA THR A 259 -24.32 6.55 8.21
C THR A 259 -23.99 7.21 6.86
N ARG A 260 -22.70 7.30 6.50
CA ARG A 260 -22.26 7.82 5.19
C ARG A 260 -22.30 6.75 4.11
N PHE A 261 -21.92 5.52 4.41
CA PHE A 261 -22.07 4.39 3.47
C PHE A 261 -23.55 4.10 3.19
N GLU A 262 -24.45 4.32 4.14
CA GLU A 262 -25.90 4.25 3.90
C GLU A 262 -26.41 5.27 2.87
N GLN A 263 -25.64 6.30 2.53
CA GLN A 263 -25.96 7.28 1.47
C GLN A 263 -25.34 6.91 0.12
N LEU A 264 -24.65 5.78 0.04
CA LEU A 264 -24.01 5.23 -1.15
C LEU A 264 -24.67 3.90 -1.53
N GLU A 265 -24.52 3.52 -2.79
CA GLU A 265 -24.60 2.12 -3.17
C GLU A 265 -23.25 1.47 -2.88
N ASN A 266 -23.22 0.40 -2.09
CA ASN A 266 -21.99 -0.26 -1.67
C ASN A 266 -21.95 -1.67 -2.24
N VAL A 267 -20.84 -2.01 -2.88
CA VAL A 267 -20.63 -3.34 -3.48
C VAL A 267 -19.27 -3.86 -3.05
N GLN A 268 -19.22 -5.10 -2.59
CA GLN A 268 -17.98 -5.82 -2.30
C GLN A 268 -17.72 -6.85 -3.40
N LEU A 269 -16.50 -6.86 -3.95
CA LEU A 269 -16.06 -7.80 -4.99
C LEU A 269 -14.77 -8.50 -4.56
N PRO A 270 -14.67 -9.84 -4.69
CA PRO A 270 -13.43 -10.54 -4.40
C PRO A 270 -12.38 -10.26 -5.49
N PHE A 271 -11.21 -9.78 -5.08
CA PHE A 271 -10.16 -9.20 -5.92
C PHE A 271 -9.65 -10.14 -7.02
N TRP A 272 -9.53 -11.44 -6.73
CA TRP A 272 -8.99 -12.45 -7.64
C TRP A 272 -10.06 -13.32 -8.33
N SER A 273 -11.35 -13.05 -8.10
CA SER A 273 -12.43 -13.94 -8.50
C SER A 273 -12.87 -13.76 -9.96
N LEU A 274 -13.47 -14.82 -10.52
CA LEU A 274 -14.17 -14.77 -11.80
C LEU A 274 -15.64 -14.28 -11.68
N THR A 275 -16.01 -13.69 -10.54
CA THR A 275 -17.35 -13.15 -10.30
C THR A 275 -17.74 -12.17 -11.41
N PRO A 276 -18.83 -12.42 -12.17
CA PRO A 276 -19.25 -11.55 -13.25
C PRO A 276 -19.74 -10.19 -12.73
N VAL A 277 -19.34 -9.12 -13.42
CA VAL A 277 -19.75 -7.75 -13.14
C VAL A 277 -20.00 -7.01 -14.45
N ILE A 278 -21.06 -6.20 -14.47
CA ILE A 278 -21.17 -5.11 -15.46
C ILE A 278 -20.68 -3.85 -14.77
N THR A 279 -19.59 -3.27 -15.28
CA THR A 279 -18.93 -2.10 -14.68
C THR A 279 -19.82 -0.85 -14.79
N PRO A 280 -19.49 0.24 -14.07
CA PRO A 280 -20.17 1.54 -14.22
C PRO A 280 -20.16 2.11 -15.65
N SER A 281 -19.18 1.71 -16.47
CA SER A 281 -19.08 2.04 -17.89
C SER A 281 -19.87 1.11 -18.83
N GLY A 282 -20.56 0.09 -18.30
CA GLY A 282 -21.33 -0.89 -19.07
C GLY A 282 -20.52 -2.08 -19.60
N GLU A 283 -19.24 -2.19 -19.23
CA GLU A 283 -18.39 -3.29 -19.68
C GLU A 283 -18.67 -4.58 -18.93
N ARG A 284 -18.68 -5.71 -19.63
CA ARG A 284 -18.86 -7.04 -19.03
C ARG A 284 -17.49 -7.65 -18.73
N LEU A 285 -17.13 -7.71 -17.45
CA LEU A 285 -15.85 -8.25 -16.99
C LEU A 285 -16.09 -9.22 -15.83
N SER A 286 -15.08 -9.97 -15.44
CA SER A 286 -15.00 -10.52 -14.08
C SER A 286 -14.37 -9.51 -13.12
N ALA A 287 -14.56 -9.69 -11.81
CA ALA A 287 -13.87 -8.91 -10.79
C ALA A 287 -12.33 -8.92 -11.00
N LYS A 288 -11.73 -10.09 -11.26
CA LYS A 288 -10.31 -10.22 -11.62
C LYS A 288 -9.92 -9.38 -12.84
N GLN A 289 -10.66 -9.51 -13.95
CA GLN A 289 -10.37 -8.73 -15.16
C GLN A 289 -10.49 -7.23 -14.93
N TRP A 290 -11.44 -6.82 -14.09
CA TRP A 290 -11.63 -5.41 -13.76
C TRP A 290 -10.48 -4.88 -12.90
N THR A 291 -10.05 -5.61 -11.86
CA THR A 291 -8.90 -5.20 -11.03
C THR A 291 -7.59 -5.18 -11.81
N GLU A 292 -7.39 -6.12 -12.75
CA GLU A 292 -6.25 -6.11 -13.69
C GLU A 292 -6.28 -4.90 -14.60
N LYS A 293 -7.42 -4.61 -15.23
CA LYS A 293 -7.60 -3.44 -16.11
C LYS A 293 -7.33 -2.12 -15.38
N LEU A 294 -7.71 -2.04 -14.11
CA LEU A 294 -7.50 -0.87 -13.26
C LEU A 294 -6.10 -0.78 -12.66
N GLY A 295 -5.25 -1.80 -12.85
CA GLY A 295 -3.90 -1.87 -12.29
C GLY A 295 -3.86 -1.98 -10.76
N LEU A 296 -4.92 -2.46 -10.11
CA LEU A 296 -4.98 -2.52 -8.64
C LEU A 296 -4.04 -3.59 -8.12
N PHE A 297 -3.22 -3.28 -7.12
CA PHE A 297 -2.25 -4.24 -6.55
C PHE A 297 -2.36 -4.37 -5.03
N TYR A 298 -3.35 -3.73 -4.42
CA TYR A 298 -3.50 -3.65 -2.97
C TYR A 298 -4.97 -3.87 -2.54
N THR A 299 -5.17 -4.48 -1.38
CA THR A 299 -6.48 -4.71 -0.76
C THR A 299 -6.46 -4.26 0.70
N PRO A 300 -7.55 -3.67 1.23
CA PRO A 300 -8.77 -3.31 0.52
C PRO A 300 -8.53 -2.12 -0.43
N THR A 301 -9.20 -2.12 -1.59
CA THR A 301 -9.27 -0.93 -2.46
C THR A 301 -10.71 -0.48 -2.58
N LEU A 302 -11.01 0.78 -2.25
CA LEU A 302 -12.34 1.38 -2.42
C LEU A 302 -12.32 2.33 -3.61
N ILE A 303 -13.20 2.13 -4.57
CA ILE A 303 -13.34 3.01 -5.74
C ILE A 303 -14.71 3.69 -5.71
N PHE A 304 -14.70 5.02 -5.70
CA PHE A 304 -15.90 5.83 -5.63
C PHE A 304 -16.28 6.33 -7.02
N PHE A 305 -17.54 6.16 -7.41
CA PHE A 305 -18.09 6.65 -8.67
C PHE A 305 -19.26 7.59 -8.43
N ASP A 306 -19.38 8.62 -9.26
CA ASP A 306 -20.58 9.45 -9.27
C ASP A 306 -21.79 8.69 -9.85
N SER A 307 -22.97 9.33 -9.82
CA SER A 307 -24.20 8.73 -10.34
C SER A 307 -24.14 8.40 -11.83
N THR A 308 -23.23 9.01 -12.60
CA THR A 308 -23.04 8.74 -14.04
C THR A 308 -22.00 7.66 -14.32
N GLY A 309 -21.42 7.05 -13.28
CA GLY A 309 -20.42 6.00 -13.40
C GLY A 309 -19.00 6.51 -13.67
N ARG A 310 -18.75 7.82 -13.55
CA ARG A 310 -17.40 8.37 -13.61
C ARG A 310 -16.70 8.17 -12.27
N GLU A 311 -15.48 7.63 -12.31
CA GLU A 311 -14.63 7.49 -11.13
C GLU A 311 -14.31 8.88 -10.55
N ILE A 312 -14.64 9.08 -9.28
CA ILE A 312 -14.34 10.29 -8.51
C ILE A 312 -12.92 10.17 -7.97
N MET A 313 -12.66 9.09 -7.24
CA MET A 313 -11.38 8.78 -6.62
C MET A 313 -11.34 7.33 -6.15
N ARG A 314 -10.14 6.85 -5.83
CA ARG A 314 -9.90 5.55 -5.21
C ARG A 314 -9.04 5.67 -3.97
N VAL A 315 -9.29 4.83 -2.99
CA VAL A 315 -8.44 4.60 -1.82
C VAL A 315 -7.86 3.21 -1.98
N ASP A 316 -6.61 3.13 -2.45
CA ASP A 316 -5.87 1.89 -2.77
C ASP A 316 -4.64 1.73 -1.86
N SER A 317 -4.71 2.28 -0.65
CA SER A 317 -3.67 2.26 0.37
C SER A 317 -4.27 2.08 1.76
N VAL A 318 -3.44 2.00 2.80
CA VAL A 318 -3.91 2.03 4.19
C VAL A 318 -4.82 3.26 4.42
N VAL A 319 -5.94 3.03 5.09
CA VAL A 319 -6.91 4.08 5.44
C VAL A 319 -7.46 3.83 6.85
N GLN A 320 -7.56 4.90 7.62
CA GLN A 320 -8.08 4.96 8.98
C GLN A 320 -9.28 5.93 9.03
N PHE A 321 -9.90 6.03 10.20
CA PHE A 321 -11.18 6.71 10.39
C PHE A 321 -11.21 8.15 9.85
N TYR A 322 -10.27 9.01 10.23
CA TYR A 322 -10.32 10.43 9.88
C TYR A 322 -10.25 10.61 8.36
N ARG A 323 -9.34 9.92 7.68
CA ARG A 323 -9.22 9.96 6.22
C ARG A 323 -10.48 9.42 5.55
N LEU A 324 -10.97 8.26 5.96
CA LEU A 324 -12.15 7.64 5.35
C LEU A 324 -13.37 8.55 5.46
N ARG A 325 -13.61 9.12 6.64
CA ARG A 325 -14.69 10.10 6.86
C ARG A 325 -14.60 11.27 5.89
N ASN A 326 -13.42 11.88 5.75
CA ASN A 326 -13.24 13.03 4.86
C ASN A 326 -13.41 12.65 3.38
N VAL A 327 -12.97 11.46 2.97
CA VAL A 327 -13.21 10.95 1.60
C VAL A 327 -14.69 10.81 1.33
N LEU A 328 -15.44 10.22 2.27
CA LEU A 328 -16.90 10.09 2.17
C LEU A 328 -17.57 11.46 2.11
N ASP A 329 -17.17 12.40 2.96
CA ASP A 329 -17.68 13.78 2.93
C ASP A 329 -17.42 14.47 1.58
N TYR A 330 -16.23 14.26 0.99
CA TYR A 330 -15.89 14.82 -0.32
C TYR A 330 -16.76 14.26 -1.45
N VAL A 331 -17.00 12.95 -1.44
CA VAL A 331 -17.85 12.26 -2.41
C VAL A 331 -19.30 12.70 -2.25
N LEU A 332 -19.83 12.64 -1.03
CA LEU A 332 -21.23 12.95 -0.73
C LEU A 332 -21.56 14.44 -0.91
N SER A 333 -20.63 15.34 -0.60
CA SER A 333 -20.85 16.77 -0.82
C SER A 333 -20.69 17.17 -2.29
N GLY A 334 -20.25 16.28 -3.17
CA GLY A 334 -19.93 16.63 -4.56
C GLY A 334 -18.69 17.52 -4.72
N GLY A 335 -17.79 17.55 -3.74
CA GLY A 335 -16.64 18.47 -3.72
C GLY A 335 -15.72 18.32 -4.92
N TYR A 336 -15.70 17.14 -5.55
CA TYR A 336 -14.95 16.85 -6.78
C TYR A 336 -15.40 17.64 -8.01
N ARG A 337 -16.54 18.31 -7.95
CA ARG A 337 -17.03 19.16 -9.04
C ARG A 337 -16.45 20.57 -8.99
N GLU A 338 -16.03 21.02 -7.81
CA GLU A 338 -15.58 22.40 -7.55
C GLU A 338 -14.07 22.50 -7.31
N TYR A 339 -13.46 21.44 -6.78
CA TYR A 339 -12.06 21.43 -6.40
C TYR A 339 -11.26 20.47 -7.29
N PRO A 340 -10.06 20.88 -7.76
CA PRO A 340 -9.24 20.07 -8.66
C PRO A 340 -8.69 18.80 -7.98
N THR A 341 -8.57 18.80 -6.65
CA THR A 341 -8.08 17.67 -5.86
C THR A 341 -8.80 17.58 -4.52
N PHE A 342 -8.81 16.38 -3.94
CA PHE A 342 -9.28 16.14 -2.57
C PHE A 342 -8.54 17.00 -1.55
N GLN A 343 -7.23 17.19 -1.73
CA GLN A 343 -6.41 18.00 -0.83
C GLN A 343 -6.82 19.48 -0.82
N ARG A 344 -7.16 20.05 -1.99
CA ARG A 344 -7.65 21.43 -2.08
C ARG A 344 -9.03 21.60 -1.43
N TRP A 345 -9.91 20.61 -1.58
CA TRP A 345 -11.20 20.62 -0.87
C TRP A 345 -11.03 20.49 0.65
N ARG A 346 -10.12 19.63 1.14
CA ARG A 346 -9.85 19.54 2.59
C ARG A 346 -9.28 20.85 3.14
N ALA A 347 -8.34 21.45 2.42
CA ALA A 347 -7.70 22.69 2.81
C ALA A 347 -8.69 23.86 2.91
N SER A 348 -9.69 23.94 2.02
CA SER A 348 -10.72 24.99 2.11
C SER A 348 -11.61 24.86 3.35
N ARG A 349 -11.75 23.65 3.89
CA ARG A 349 -12.55 23.35 5.09
C ARG A 349 -11.74 23.39 6.38
N SER A 350 -10.43 23.23 6.28
CA SER A 350 -9.52 23.30 7.42
C SER A 350 -8.25 24.09 7.06
N PRO A 351 -8.27 25.42 7.24
CA PRO A 351 -7.13 26.29 6.91
C PRO A 351 -5.83 25.95 7.65
N LYS A 352 -5.88 25.18 8.75
CA LYS A 352 -4.68 24.68 9.46
C LYS A 352 -3.79 23.83 8.54
N LEU A 353 -4.36 23.17 7.52
CA LEU A 353 -3.62 22.34 6.57
C LEU A 353 -2.79 23.15 5.55
N LEU A 354 -2.99 24.47 5.44
CA LEU A 354 -2.28 25.35 4.51
C LEU A 354 -1.13 26.14 5.14
N LYS A 355 -0.96 26.06 6.46
CA LYS A 355 0.17 26.67 7.18
C LYS A 355 1.38 25.76 7.08
#